data_AF-A0A8J3AIN0-F1
#
_entry.id   AF-A0A8J3AIN0-F1
#
_cell.length_a   1.000
_cell.length_b   1.000
_cell.length_c   1.000
_cell.angle_alpha   90.00
_cell.angle_beta   90.00
_cell.angle_gamma   90.00
#
_symmetry.space_group_name_H-M   'P 1'
#
loop_
_entity.id
_entity.type
_entity.pdbx_description
1 polymer ?
#
loop_
_entity_poly.entity_id
_entity_poly.type
_entity_poly.pdbx_seq_one_letter_code
_entity_poly.pdbx_strand_id
1 'polypeptide(L)' 'MSVQQISPTEQARRARLVKEATHSIEMEGGVFTDASNMDLQQYILGNLTIEECIKRNRYRYGLNNG' A
#
# COMPACT_ATOMS: atom_id res chain seq x y z
N MET A 1 16.17 -5.26 -7.19
CA MET A 1 15.08 -6.25 -7.34
C MET A 1 14.31 -5.86 -8.59
N SER A 2 14.05 -6.79 -9.51
CA SER A 2 13.38 -6.46 -10.78
C SER A 2 11.89 -6.30 -10.50
N VAL A 3 11.35 -5.11 -10.79
CA VAL A 3 9.93 -4.78 -10.64
C VAL A 3 9.18 -5.59 -11.71
N GLN A 4 8.63 -6.74 -11.33
CA GLN A 4 7.87 -7.56 -12.26
C GLN A 4 6.53 -6.84 -12.49
N GLN A 5 6.29 -6.41 -13.74
CA GLN A 5 5.00 -5.88 -14.16
C GLN A 5 3.92 -6.93 -13.86
N ILE A 6 3.10 -6.66 -12.86
CA ILE A 6 2.03 -7.57 -12.44
C ILE A 6 0.90 -7.55 -13.49
N SER A 7 0.18 -8.66 -13.61
CA SER A 7 -0.90 -8.78 -14.58
C SER A 7 -2.04 -7.79 -14.27
N PRO A 8 -2.86 -7.38 -15.27
CA PRO A 8 -4.05 -6.55 -15.04
C PRO A 8 -5.00 -7.17 -14.01
N THR A 9 -5.14 -8.50 -13.99
CA THR A 9 -5.93 -9.22 -12.99
C THR A 9 -5.39 -9.03 -11.58
N GLU A 10 -4.06 -9.04 -11.41
CA GLU A 10 -3.43 -8.79 -10.13
C GLU A 10 -3.57 -7.32 -9.70
N GLN A 11 -3.46 -6.36 -10.63
CA GLN A 11 -3.74 -4.95 -10.34
C GLN A 11 -5.19 -4.74 -9.85
N ALA A 12 -6.15 -5.36 -10.53
CA ALA A 12 -7.56 -5.31 -10.13
C ALA A 12 -7.80 -5.94 -8.75
N ARG A 13 -7.15 -7.08 -8.48
CA ARG A 13 -7.19 -7.73 -7.15
C ARG A 13 -6.63 -6.81 -6.07
N ARG A 14 -5.48 -6.18 -6.30
CA ARG A 14 -4.86 -5.24 -5.35
C ARG A 14 -5.72 -3.99 -5.14
N ALA A 15 -6.28 -3.42 -6.21
CA ALA A 15 -7.16 -2.26 -6.12
C ALA A 15 -8.40 -2.55 -5.26
N ARG A 16 -8.99 -3.74 -5.42
CA ARG A 16 -10.10 -4.19 -4.57
C ARG A 16 -9.69 -4.29 -3.10
N LEU A 17 -8.56 -4.92 -2.81
CA LEU A 17 -8.06 -5.04 -1.43
C LEU A 17 -7.78 -3.68 -0.80
N VAL A 18 -7.15 -2.75 -1.53
CA VAL A 18 -6.88 -1.39 -1.03
C VAL A 18 -8.18 -0.66 -0.73
N LYS A 19 -9.19 -0.80 -1.60
CA LYS A 19 -10.52 -0.21 -1.37
C LYS A 19 -11.19 -0.77 -0.11
N GLU A 20 -11.18 -2.09 0.06
CA GLU A 20 -11.77 -2.75 1.23
C GLU A 20 -11.03 -2.35 2.53
N ALA A 21 -9.70 -2.31 2.52
CA ALA A 21 -8.90 -1.88 3.67
C ALA A 21 -9.11 -0.40 4.01
N THR A 22 -9.17 0.47 3.00
CA THR A 22 -9.45 1.90 3.18
C THR A 22 -10.82 2.10 3.82
N HIS A 23 -11.84 1.42 3.29
CA HIS A 23 -13.18 1.50 3.84
C HIS A 23 -13.24 1.01 5.30
N SER A 24 -12.56 -0.09 5.64
CA SER A 24 -12.49 -0.57 7.02
C SER A 24 -11.87 0.46 7.96
N ILE A 25 -10.79 1.13 7.53
CA ILE A 25 -10.10 2.16 8.34
C ILE A 25 -10.99 3.40 8.50
N GLU A 26 -11.68 3.82 7.45
CA GLU A 26 -12.64 4.93 7.51
C GLU A 26 -13.78 4.64 8.49
N MET A 27 -14.28 3.41 8.53
CA MET A 27 -15.31 2.98 9.49
C MET A 27 -14.84 3.05 10.95
N GLU A 28 -13.53 2.95 11.18
CA GLU A 28 -12.89 3.12 12.49
C GLU A 28 -12.52 4.59 12.79
N GLY A 29 -12.88 5.53 11.89
CA GLY A 29 -12.56 6.95 11.99
C GLY A 29 -11.12 7.30 11.60
N GLY A 30 -10.38 6.35 11.03
CA GLY A 30 -9.04 6.56 10.51
C GLY A 30 -9.05 7.10 9.09
N VAL A 31 -7.94 7.72 8.69
CA VAL A 31 -7.70 8.16 7.31
C VAL A 31 -6.26 7.85 6.91
N PHE A 32 -6.08 7.43 5.66
CA PHE A 32 -4.73 7.32 5.10
C PHE A 32 -4.17 8.71 4.79
N THR A 33 -2.91 8.92 5.14
CA THR A 33 -2.16 10.09 4.69
C THR A 33 -1.91 10.04 3.19
N ASP A 34 -1.71 11.19 2.55
CA ASP A 34 -1.36 11.27 1.11
C ASP A 34 -0.16 10.41 0.75
N ALA A 35 0.85 10.38 1.62
CA ALA A 35 2.03 9.55 1.44
C ALA A 35 1.70 8.05 1.46
N SER A 36 0.77 7.62 2.32
CA SER A 36 0.29 6.24 2.37
C SER A 36 -0.54 5.90 1.14
N ASN A 37 -1.42 6.81 0.69
CA ASN A 37 -2.19 6.65 -0.54
C ASN A 37 -1.28 6.49 -1.76
N MET A 38 -0.20 7.27 -1.83
CA MET A 38 0.78 7.15 -2.91
C MET A 38 1.50 5.80 -2.90
N ASP A 39 1.91 5.29 -1.73
CA ASP A 39 2.52 3.95 -1.63
C ASP A 39 1.52 2.85 -2.04
N LEU A 40 0.25 2.96 -1.64
CA LEU A 40 -0.81 2.02 -2.03
C LEU A 40 -1.10 2.05 -3.54
N GLN A 41 -1.04 3.21 -4.19
CA GLN A 41 -1.13 3.31 -5.65
C GLN A 41 0.05 2.62 -6.34
N GLN A 42 1.27 2.80 -5.83
CA GLN A 42 2.43 2.08 -6.36
C GLN A 42 2.33 0.56 -6.13
N TYR A 43 1.75 0.13 -5.01
CA TYR A 43 1.42 -1.28 -4.78
C TYR A 43 0.40 -1.81 -5.79
N ILE A 44 -0.67 -1.07 -6.09
CA ILE A 44 -1.68 -1.44 -7.10
C ILE A 44 -1.05 -1.58 -8.48
N LEU A 45 -0.15 -0.67 -8.85
CA LEU A 45 0.57 -0.70 -10.13
C LEU A 45 1.66 -1.79 -10.20
N GLY A 46 1.97 -2.43 -9.07
CA GLY A 46 3.05 -3.42 -8.97
C GLY A 46 4.45 -2.83 -8.89
N ASN A 47 4.55 -1.51 -8.72
CA ASN A 47 5.82 -0.80 -8.53
C ASN A 47 6.38 -0.95 -7.11
N LEU A 48 5.53 -1.36 -6.17
CA LEU A 48 5.93 -1.76 -4.82
C LEU A 48 5.34 -3.11 -4.45
N THR A 49 6.09 -3.86 -3.64
CA THR A 49 5.54 -4.96 -2.86
C THR A 49 4.88 -4.44 -1.59
N ILE A 50 4.10 -5.28 -0.91
CA ILE A 50 3.48 -4.91 0.36
C ILE A 50 4.53 -4.74 1.46
N GLU A 51 5.59 -5.53 1.44
CA GLU A 51 6.73 -5.43 2.36
C GLU A 51 7.46 -4.09 2.20
N GLU A 52 7.63 -3.62 0.96
CA GLU A 52 8.22 -2.31 0.69
C GLU A 52 7.32 -1.17 1.18
N CYS A 53 5.99 -1.29 1.03
CA CYS A 53 5.03 -0.33 1.58
C CYS A 53 5.12 -0.27 3.11
N ILE A 54 5.15 -1.42 3.78
CA ILE A 54 5.29 -1.50 5.24
C ILE A 54 6.63 -0.89 5.68
N LYS A 55 7.73 -1.23 5.00
CA LYS A 55 9.06 -0.68 5.31
C LYS A 55 9.08 0.84 5.18
N ARG A 56 8.49 1.39 4.10
CA ARG A 56 8.38 2.84 3.90
C ARG A 56 7.55 3.50 4.98
N ASN A 57 6.41 2.92 5.33
CA ASN A 57 5.55 3.43 6.39
C ASN A 57 6.28 3.42 7.75
N ARG A 58 6.92 2.31 8.11
CA ARG A 58 7.72 2.20 9.36
C ARG A 58 8.85 3.21 9.40
N TYR A 59 9.60 3.36 8.32
CA TYR A 59 10.67 4.36 8.24
C TYR A 59 10.12 5.79 8.39
N ARG A 60 9.01 6.11 7.72
CA ARG A 60 8.35 7.42 7.79
C ARG A 60 7.94 7.81 9.22
N TYR A 61 7.54 6.84 10.03
CA TYR A 61 7.11 7.07 11.42
C TYR A 61 8.16 6.67 12.47
N GLY A 62 9.41 6.43 12.08
CA GLY A 62 10.49 6.10 13.02
C GLY A 62 10.38 4.72 13.69
N LEU A 63 9.54 3.83 13.16
CA LEU A 63 9.30 2.47 13.68
C LEU A 63 10.33 1.45 13.18
N ASN A 64 11.42 1.90 12.56
CA ASN A 64 12.46 1.04 12.00
C ASN A 64 13.60 0.73 12.99
N ASN A 65 13.47 1.17 14.25
CA ASN A 65 14.41 0.88 15.32
C ASN A 65 14.02 -0.44 16.00
N GLY A 66 14.67 -1.53 15.59
CA GLY A 66 14.60 -2.86 16.20
C GLY A 66 15.84 -3.65 15.83
#